data_AF-A0A926YGS5-F1
#
_entry.id   AF-A0A926YGS5-F1
#
_cell.length_a   1.000
_cell.length_b   1.000
_cell.length_c   1.000
_cell.angle_alpha   90.00
_cell.angle_beta   90.00
_cell.angle_gamma   90.00
#
_symmetry.space_group_name_H-M   'P 1'
#
loop_
_entity.id
_entity.type
_entity.pdbx_description
1 polymer ?
#
loop_
_entity_poly.entity_id
_entity_poly.type
_entity_poly.pdbx_seq_one_letter_code
_entity_poly.pdbx_strand_id
1 'polypeptide(L)' 'MKGELSLVVAGCEMEGSAISEETLKAELQAMLNQGISRSEASRLLAQQTSLPRRQIYQLALTILDD' A
#
# COMPACT_ATOMS: atom_id res chain seq x y z
N MET A 1 -3.35 28.58 -12.65
CA MET A 1 -3.94 27.24 -12.77
C MET A 1 -3.08 26.29 -11.95
N LYS A 2 -3.56 25.89 -10.77
CA LYS A 2 -2.88 24.98 -9.87
C LYS A 2 -3.91 23.96 -9.41
N GLY A 3 -3.57 22.68 -9.49
CA GLY A 3 -4.31 21.64 -8.81
C GLY A 3 -5.06 20.69 -9.74
N GLU A 4 -4.35 20.00 -10.61
CA GLU A 4 -4.82 18.69 -11.06
C GLU A 4 -3.98 17.64 -10.34
N LEU A 5 -4.38 17.34 -9.10
CA LEU A 5 -3.94 16.13 -8.43
C LEU A 5 -4.83 15.01 -8.98
N SER A 6 -4.43 14.43 -10.12
CA SER A 6 -5.06 13.20 -10.59
C SER A 6 -4.65 12.08 -9.64
N LEU A 7 -5.41 11.92 -8.57
CA LEU A 7 -5.32 10.78 -7.68
C LEU A 7 -5.86 9.58 -8.45
N VAL A 8 -4.99 8.94 -9.24
CA VAL A 8 -5.29 7.70 -9.93
C VAL A 8 -5.39 6.63 -8.84
N VAL A 9 -6.60 6.38 -8.36
CA VAL A 9 -6.93 5.15 -7.63
C VAL A 9 -6.97 4.05 -8.67
N ALA A 10 -5.78 3.62 -9.11
CA ALA A 10 -5.61 2.51 -10.02
C ALA A 10 -5.94 1.24 -9.24
N GLY A 11 -7.15 0.72 -9.45
CA GLY A 11 -7.35 -0.72 -9.36
C GLY A 11 -6.33 -1.41 -10.25
N CYS A 12 -5.71 -2.47 -9.75
CA CYS A 12 -4.82 -3.26 -10.59
C CYS A 12 -5.13 -4.75 -10.39
N GLU A 13 -5.52 -5.34 -11.52
CA GLU A 13 -5.85 -6.73 -11.70
C GLU A 13 -4.72 -7.62 -11.17
N MET A 14 -5.08 -8.54 -10.27
CA MET A 14 -4.17 -9.53 -9.71
C MET A 14 -3.88 -10.62 -10.75
N GLU A 15 -3.14 -10.31 -11.81
CA GLU A 15 -2.60 -11.31 -12.72
C GLU A 15 -1.08 -11.14 -12.84
N GLY A 16 -0.36 -11.88 -11.99
CA GLY A 16 1.02 -12.33 -12.23
C GLY A 16 2.14 -11.28 -12.30
N SER A 17 1.84 -10.00 -12.34
CA SER A 17 2.83 -8.91 -12.38
C SER A 17 3.00 -8.31 -10.99
N ALA A 18 4.25 -8.22 -10.53
CA ALA A 18 4.58 -7.72 -9.20
C ALA A 18 3.89 -6.37 -8.92
N ILE A 19 3.15 -6.29 -7.80
CA ILE A 19 2.54 -5.04 -7.35
C ILE A 19 3.64 -3.98 -7.17
N SER A 20 3.45 -2.83 -7.82
CA SER A 20 4.36 -1.69 -7.70
C SER A 20 4.34 -1.12 -6.28
N GLU A 21 5.49 -0.59 -5.85
CA GLU A 21 5.64 0.01 -4.50
C GLU A 21 4.61 1.10 -4.22
N GLU A 22 4.29 1.92 -5.23
CA GLU A 22 3.30 3.01 -5.12
C GLU A 22 1.89 2.50 -4.84
N THR A 23 1.46 1.43 -5.54
CA THR A 23 0.19 0.75 -5.27
C THR A 23 0.18 0.13 -3.88
N LEU A 24 1.30 -0.48 -3.47
CA LEU A 24 1.42 -1.07 -2.14
C LEU A 24 1.27 0.00 -1.04
N LYS A 25 1.87 1.19 -1.23
CA LYS A 25 1.72 2.32 -0.30
C LYS A 25 0.29 2.83 -0.26
N ALA A 26 -0.38 2.95 -1.40
CA ALA A 26 -1.78 3.38 -1.46
C ALA A 26 -2.72 2.42 -0.70
N GLU A 27 -2.56 1.11 -0.90
CA GLU A 27 -3.31 0.08 -0.16
C GLU A 27 -3.02 0.12 1.35
N LEU A 28 -1.73 0.24 1.72
CA LEU A 28 -1.32 0.40 3.12
C LEU A 28 -1.98 1.61 3.76
N GLN A 29 -1.94 2.77 3.11
CA GLN A 29 -2.55 3.99 3.59
C GLN A 29 -4.07 3.84 3.72
N ALA A 30 -4.73 3.20 2.75
CA ALA A 30 -6.15 2.93 2.81
C ALA A 30 -6.52 2.03 3.99
N MET A 31 -5.72 0.99 4.28
CA MET A 31 -5.92 0.13 5.45
C MET A 31 -5.71 0.90 6.77
N LEU A 32 -4.68 1.73 6.85
CA LEU A 32 -4.43 2.57 8.02
C LEU A 32 -5.58 3.56 8.27
N ASN A 33 -6.11 4.17 7.20
CA ASN A 33 -7.26 5.08 7.27
C ASN A 33 -8.55 4.37 7.71
N GLN A 34 -8.67 3.06 7.46
CA GLN A 34 -9.77 2.23 7.97
C GLN A 34 -9.60 1.85 9.45
N GLY A 35 -8.51 2.28 10.10
CA GLY A 35 -8.20 1.96 11.50
C GLY A 35 -7.51 0.60 11.68
N ILE A 36 -7.09 -0.06 10.60
CA ILE A 36 -6.32 -1.30 10.69
C ILE A 36 -4.93 -0.97 11.22
N SER A 37 -4.43 -1.79 12.15
CA SER A 37 -3.09 -1.58 12.69
C SER A 37 -2.02 -1.84 11.62
N ARG A 38 -0.92 -1.09 11.65
CA ARG A 38 0.24 -1.28 10.74
C ARG A 38 0.68 -2.74 10.61
N SER A 39 0.73 -3.42 11.75
CA SER A 39 1.16 -4.81 11.87
C SER A 39 0.21 -5.76 11.14
N GLU A 40 -1.09 -5.50 11.22
CA GLU A 40 -2.12 -6.24 10.49
C GLU A 40 -2.16 -5.89 9.01
N ALA A 41 -2.12 -4.61 8.64
CA ALA A 41 -2.08 -4.16 7.25
C ALA A 41 -0.91 -4.81 6.50
N SER A 42 0.29 -4.78 7.11
CA SER A 42 1.48 -5.44 6.56
C SER A 42 1.33 -6.95 6.42
N ARG A 43 0.60 -7.58 7.35
CA ARG A 43 0.34 -9.03 7.33
C ARG A 43 -0.70 -9.39 6.26
N LEU A 44 -1.74 -8.58 6.08
CA LEU A 44 -2.77 -8.79 5.06
C LEU A 44 -2.17 -8.64 3.66
N LEU A 45 -1.43 -7.55 3.42
CA LEU A 45 -0.74 -7.35 2.16
C LEU A 45 0.32 -8.43 1.90
N ALA A 46 1.03 -8.94 2.89
CA ALA A 46 1.98 -10.04 2.68
C ALA A 46 1.32 -11.38 2.32
N GLN A 47 0.01 -11.53 2.57
CA GLN A 47 -0.76 -12.71 2.17
C GLN A 47 -1.39 -12.52 0.79
N GLN A 48 -1.78 -11.28 0.46
CA GLN A 48 -2.36 -10.93 -0.84
C GLN A 48 -1.30 -10.74 -1.92
N THR A 49 -0.12 -10.28 -1.52
CA THR A 49 1.05 -10.11 -2.36
C THR A 49 2.05 -11.23 -2.09
N SER A 50 2.87 -11.60 -3.07
CA SER A 50 4.00 -12.50 -2.85
C SER A 50 5.20 -11.79 -2.18
N LEU A 51 4.97 -10.65 -1.51
CA LEU A 51 6.01 -9.86 -0.89
C LEU A 51 6.17 -10.22 0.60
N PRO A 52 7.41 -10.19 1.12
CA PRO A 52 7.66 -10.46 2.52
C PRO A 52 7.10 -9.35 3.41
N ARG A 53 6.38 -9.74 4.47
CA ARG A 53 5.81 -8.82 5.50
C ARG A 53 6.80 -7.75 5.97
N ARG A 54 8.09 -8.09 6.12
CA ARG A 54 9.13 -7.14 6.55
C ARG A 54 9.27 -5.96 5.59
N GLN A 55 9.25 -6.22 4.27
CA GLN A 55 9.36 -5.18 3.26
C GLN A 55 8.14 -4.24 3.30
N ILE A 56 6.95 -4.82 3.42
CA ILE A 56 5.70 -4.08 3.54
C ILE A 56 5.66 -3.23 4.81
N TYR A 57 6.16 -3.77 5.93
CA TYR A 57 6.25 -3.03 7.18
C TYR A 57 7.21 -1.83 7.09
N GLN A 58 8.34 -1.98 6.38
CA GLN A 58 9.24 -0.84 6.15
C GLN A 58 8.56 0.26 5.31
N LEU A 59 7.78 -0.12 4.30
CA LEU A 59 6.99 0.84 3.53
C LEU A 59 5.94 1.53 4.40
N ALA A 60 5.27 0.79 5.28
CA ALA A 60 4.33 1.35 6.25
C ALA A 60 4.96 2.41 7.16
N LEU A 61 6.22 2.24 7.54
CA LEU A 61 6.95 3.23 8.33
C LEU A 61 7.19 4.51 7.52
N THR A 62 7.64 4.37 6.27
CA THR A 62 7.91 5.54 5.40
C THR A 62 6.66 6.38 5.09
N ILE A 63 5.47 5.77 5.10
CA ILE A 63 4.21 6.47 4.82
C ILE A 63 3.77 7.38 5.99
N LEU A 64 4.14 7.05 7.23
CA LEU A 64 3.70 7.75 8.44
C LEU A 64 4.70 8.78 8.95
N ASP A 65 5.92 8.77 8.41
CA ASP A 65 6.99 9.72 8.75
C ASP A 65 6.97 10.98 7.84
N ASP A 66 6.00 11.11 6.91
CA ASP A 66 5.74 12.26 6.01
C ASP A 66 4.41 12.96 6.39
#